data_AF-A0A2M9HTH4-F1
#
_entry.id   AF-A0A2M9HTH4-F1
#
_cell.length_a   1.000
_cell.length_b   1.000
_cell.length_c   1.000
_cell.angle_alpha   90.00
_cell.angle_beta   90.00
_cell.angle_gamma   90.00
#
_symmetry.space_group_name_H-M   'P 1'
#
loop_
_entity.id
_entity.type
_entity.pdbx_description
1 polymer ?
#
loop_
_entity_poly.entity_id
_entity_poly.type
_entity_poly.pdbx_seq_one_letter_code
_entity_poly.pdbx_strand_id
1 'polypeptide(L)'
;MTSNARILHIGNVEPFRKDLLHQDKPQALKVLEEAAEVVEAFKDWNKHGQTSEQRHDLIDECADVIQATTNLMAAMNFTDDEISQAIKDCYARNAARGRMTL
;
A
#
# COMPACT_ATOMS: atom_id res chain seq x y z
N MET A 1 1.41 9.59 -29.82
CA MET A 1 2.03 10.18 -28.61
C MET A 1 2.02 9.09 -27.56
N THR A 2 3.18 8.52 -27.22
CA THR A 2 3.28 7.54 -26.13
C THR A 2 2.97 8.26 -24.83
N SER A 3 1.84 7.92 -24.19
CA SER A 3 1.56 8.36 -22.84
C SER A 3 2.64 7.78 -21.94
N ASN A 4 3.56 8.59 -21.42
CA ASN A 4 4.51 8.11 -20.42
C ASN A 4 3.72 7.74 -19.16
N ALA A 5 3.56 6.44 -18.91
CA ALA A 5 2.96 5.96 -17.68
C ALA A 5 3.71 6.55 -16.49
N ARG A 6 3.01 7.27 -15.60
CA ARG A 6 3.58 7.76 -14.35
C ARG A 6 3.78 6.57 -13.42
N ILE A 7 5.03 6.22 -13.15
CA ILE A 7 5.40 5.18 -12.19
C ILE A 7 5.75 5.85 -10.85
N LEU A 8 5.21 5.31 -9.76
CA LEU A 8 5.62 5.67 -8.41
C LEU A 8 6.62 4.62 -7.91
N HIS A 9 7.78 5.06 -7.44
CA HIS A 9 8.78 4.20 -6.82
C HIS A 9 8.62 4.29 -5.30
N ILE A 10 8.19 3.20 -4.67
CA ILE A 10 7.94 3.12 -3.22
C ILE A 10 9.24 2.87 -2.43
N GLY A 11 10.21 2.18 -3.04
CA GLY A 11 11.44 1.76 -2.37
C GLY A 11 11.32 0.37 -1.74
N ASN A 12 12.33 -0.01 -0.94
CA ASN A 12 12.31 -1.25 -0.17
C ASN A 12 11.63 -0.99 1.18
N VAL A 13 10.74 -1.88 1.59
CA VAL A 13 10.05 -1.82 2.88
C VAL A 13 10.42 -3.06 3.68
N GLU A 14 11.10 -2.87 4.81
CA GLU A 14 11.48 -3.96 5.70
C GLU A 14 10.27 -4.36 6.55
N PRO A 15 9.93 -5.67 6.65
CA PRO A 15 8.89 -6.10 7.58
C PRO A 15 9.35 -5.89 9.02
N PHE A 16 8.40 -5.92 9.95
CA PHE A 16 8.72 -5.93 11.36
C PHE A 16 9.59 -7.12 11.75
N ARG A 17 10.27 -6.97 12.90
CA ARG A 17 11.02 -8.08 13.49
C ARG A 17 10.13 -9.30 13.64
N LYS A 18 10.72 -10.48 13.48
CA LYS A 18 10.02 -11.77 13.48
C LYS A 18 9.15 -12.02 14.72
N ASP A 19 9.51 -11.47 15.89
CA ASP A 19 8.75 -11.61 17.13
C ASP A 19 7.42 -10.82 17.15
N LEU A 20 7.24 -9.89 16.22
CA LEU A 20 6.03 -9.06 16.06
C LEU A 20 5.14 -9.52 14.89
N LEU A 21 5.54 -10.57 14.16
CA LEU A 21 4.79 -11.09 13.03
C LEU A 21 3.94 -12.29 13.47
N HIS A 22 2.64 -12.20 13.21
CA HIS A 22 1.68 -13.21 13.66
C HIS A 22 0.83 -13.71 12.50
N GLN A 23 0.68 -15.03 12.37
CA GLN A 23 -0.21 -15.65 11.38
C GLN A 23 -1.64 -15.72 11.94
N ASP A 24 -2.21 -14.57 12.24
CA ASP A 24 -3.51 -14.48 12.89
C ASP A 24 -4.40 -13.36 12.32
N LYS A 25 -5.64 -13.35 12.79
CA LYS A 25 -6.63 -12.35 12.39
C LYS A 25 -6.20 -10.91 12.73
N PRO A 26 -5.68 -10.61 13.93
CA PRO A 26 -5.12 -9.29 14.23
C PRO A 26 -4.12 -8.77 13.19
N GLN A 27 -3.17 -9.59 12.74
CA GLN A 27 -2.21 -9.19 11.71
C GLN A 27 -2.90 -8.77 10.40
N ALA A 28 -3.93 -9.50 9.97
CA ALA A 28 -4.69 -9.17 8.78
C ALA A 28 -5.61 -7.95 8.98
N LEU A 29 -6.17 -7.77 10.17
CA LEU A 29 -7.00 -6.60 10.51
C LEU A 29 -6.21 -5.30 10.45
N LYS A 30 -4.91 -5.32 10.77
CA LYS A 30 -4.08 -4.11 10.72
C LYS A 30 -4.07 -3.47 9.33
N VAL A 31 -4.09 -4.27 8.26
CA VAL A 31 -4.20 -3.76 6.88
C VAL A 31 -5.50 -2.97 6.66
N LEU A 32 -6.61 -3.43 7.26
CA LEU A 32 -7.89 -2.72 7.17
C LEU A 32 -7.89 -1.46 8.02
N GLU A 33 -7.27 -1.49 9.20
CA GLU A 33 -7.13 -0.34 10.10
C GLU A 33 -6.38 0.80 9.40
N GLU A 34 -5.18 0.55 8.87
CA GLU A 34 -4.40 1.62 8.22
C GLU A 34 -5.13 2.14 6.96
N ALA A 35 -5.82 1.27 6.24
CA ALA A 35 -6.61 1.68 5.08
C ALA A 35 -7.78 2.58 5.47
N ALA A 36 -8.35 2.41 6.67
CA ALA A 36 -9.36 3.31 7.21
C ALA A 36 -8.73 4.64 7.67
N GLU A 37 -7.53 4.63 8.24
CA GLU A 37 -6.80 5.83 8.65
C GLU A 37 -6.44 6.71 7.43
N VAL A 38 -6.02 6.12 6.31
CA VAL A 38 -5.87 6.84 5.03
C VAL A 38 -7.15 7.59 4.62
N VAL A 39 -8.32 6.99 4.82
CA VAL A 39 -9.60 7.62 4.47
C VAL A 39 -9.89 8.81 5.38
N GLU A 40 -9.62 8.71 6.68
CA GLU A 40 -9.80 9.83 7.60
C GLU A 40 -8.78 10.95 7.32
N ALA A 41 -7.50 10.63 7.13
CA ALA A 41 -6.48 11.61 6.75
C ALA A 41 -6.83 12.34 5.45
N PHE A 42 -7.38 11.62 4.45
CA PHE A 42 -7.85 12.24 3.22
C PHE A 42 -9.02 13.20 3.45
N LYS A 43 -10.00 12.82 4.29
CA LYS A 43 -11.14 13.69 4.62
C LYS A 43 -10.66 14.97 5.28
N ASP A 44 -9.69 14.87 6.18
CA ASP A 44 -9.15 16.02 6.90
C ASP A 44 -8.36 16.93 5.96
N TRP A 45 -7.47 16.35 5.14
CA TRP A 45 -6.76 17.07 4.08
C TRP A 45 -7.72 17.81 3.13
N ASN A 46 -8.80 17.15 2.71
CA ASN A 46 -9.76 17.72 1.76
C ASN A 46 -10.66 18.81 2.37
N LYS A 47 -10.96 18.75 3.68
CA LYS A 47 -11.85 19.72 4.36
C LYS A 47 -11.14 20.97 4.86
N HIS A 48 -9.89 20.84 5.31
CA HIS A 48 -9.24 21.83 6.17
C HIS A 48 -8.10 22.61 5.48
N GLY A 49 -8.17 22.75 4.16
CA GLY A 49 -7.32 23.68 3.39
C GLY A 49 -6.04 23.07 2.81
N GLN A 50 -5.90 21.74 2.83
CA GLN A 50 -4.81 21.01 2.16
C GLN A 50 -3.42 21.50 2.58
N THR A 51 -3.21 21.65 3.89
CA THR A 51 -1.93 22.13 4.43
C THR A 51 -0.79 21.14 4.13
N SER A 52 0.46 21.60 4.23
CA SER A 52 1.62 20.71 4.10
C SER A 52 1.65 19.63 5.18
N GLU A 53 1.16 19.93 6.38
CA GLU A 53 1.01 18.99 7.48
C GLU A 53 -0.02 17.91 7.16
N GLN A 54 -1.24 18.28 6.77
CA GLN A 54 -2.26 17.32 6.38
C GLN A 54 -1.84 16.45 5.17
N ARG A 55 -1.06 17.03 4.26
CA ARG A 55 -0.50 16.29 3.14
C ARG A 55 0.56 15.29 3.61
N HIS A 56 1.33 15.63 4.63
CA HIS A 56 2.29 14.73 5.27
C HIS A 56 1.55 13.58 5.95
N ASP A 57 0.54 13.89 6.78
CA ASP A 57 -0.27 12.88 7.48
C ASP A 57 -0.88 11.88 6.48
N LEU A 58 -1.49 12.37 5.39
CA LEU A 58 -2.03 11.48 4.35
C LEU A 58 -0.96 10.58 3.71
N ILE A 59 0.29 11.06 3.57
CA ILE A 59 1.38 10.26 3.02
C ILE A 59 1.85 9.22 4.05
N ASP A 60 1.91 9.58 5.33
CA ASP A 60 2.28 8.68 6.41
C ASP A 60 1.29 7.52 6.49
N GLU A 61 -0.02 7.80 6.48
CA GLU A 61 -1.03 6.75 6.49
C GLU A 61 -0.95 5.83 5.26
N CYS A 62 -0.60 6.39 4.09
CA CYS A 62 -0.35 5.57 2.90
C CYS A 62 0.88 4.65 3.08
N ALA A 63 1.92 5.13 3.76
CA ALA A 63 3.10 4.33 4.09
C ALA A 63 2.76 3.23 5.10
N ASP A 64 1.90 3.50 6.07
CA ASP A 64 1.46 2.51 7.06
C ASP A 64 0.64 1.39 6.42
N VAL A 65 -0.23 1.68 5.43
CA VAL A 65 -0.90 0.63 4.63
C VAL A 65 0.11 -0.28 3.93
N ILE A 66 1.17 0.30 3.35
CA ILE A 66 2.24 -0.45 2.69
C ILE A 66 3.01 -1.30 3.71
N GLN A 67 3.31 -0.76 4.89
CA GLN A 67 3.99 -1.46 5.96
C GLN A 67 3.14 -2.61 6.50
N ALA A 68 1.85 -2.39 6.78
CA ALA A 68 0.92 -3.41 7.26
C ALA A 68 0.76 -4.55 6.24
N THR A 69 0.70 -4.21 4.95
CA THR A 69 0.66 -5.21 3.87
C THR A 69 1.95 -6.02 3.81
N THR A 70 3.11 -5.35 3.88
CA THR A 70 4.43 -6.00 3.92
C THR A 70 4.57 -6.94 5.12
N ASN A 71 4.13 -6.49 6.30
CA ASN A 71 4.13 -7.29 7.52
C ASN A 71 3.24 -8.53 7.38
N LEU A 72 2.06 -8.39 6.80
CA LEU A 72 1.18 -9.52 6.54
C LEU A 72 1.83 -10.53 5.58
N MET A 73 2.42 -10.06 4.47
CA MET A 73 3.11 -10.94 3.52
C MET A 73 4.28 -11.69 4.19
N ALA A 74 5.07 -10.99 5.00
CA ALA A 74 6.16 -11.58 5.76
C ALA A 74 5.68 -12.58 6.82
N ALA A 75 4.62 -12.25 7.56
CA ALA A 75 4.01 -13.16 8.53
C ALA A 75 3.54 -14.46 7.86
N MET A 76 3.03 -14.38 6.64
CA MET A 76 2.57 -15.52 5.85
C MET A 76 3.71 -16.28 5.14
N ASN A 77 4.97 -15.86 5.31
CA ASN A 77 6.14 -16.40 4.63
C ASN A 77 6.04 -16.39 3.09
N PHE A 78 5.37 -15.39 2.51
CA PHE A 78 5.36 -15.23 1.06
C PHE A 78 6.76 -14.87 0.56
N THR A 79 7.11 -15.45 -0.58
CA THR A 79 8.39 -15.19 -1.24
C THR A 79 8.33 -13.97 -2.15
N ASP A 80 9.48 -13.35 -2.40
CA ASP A 80 9.58 -12.22 -3.33
C ASP A 80 9.10 -12.57 -4.75
N ASP A 81 9.29 -13.83 -5.18
CA ASP A 81 8.83 -14.33 -6.47
C ASP A 81 7.29 -14.41 -6.54
N GLU A 82 6.64 -14.93 -5.49
CA GLU A 82 5.18 -14.98 -5.39
C GLU A 82 4.57 -13.58 -5.38
N ILE A 83 5.15 -12.67 -4.59
CA ILE A 83 4.70 -11.28 -4.49
C ILE A 83 4.88 -10.57 -5.85
N SER A 84 6.04 -10.73 -6.47
CA SER A 84 6.35 -10.14 -7.78
C SER A 84 5.39 -10.65 -8.87
N GLN A 85 5.07 -11.94 -8.86
CA GLN A 85 4.12 -12.52 -9.79
C GLN A 85 2.70 -11.99 -9.55
N ALA A 86 2.25 -11.91 -8.29
CA ALA A 86 0.93 -11.37 -7.95
C ALA A 86 0.76 -9.90 -8.39
N ILE A 87 1.82 -9.08 -8.27
CA ILE A 87 1.83 -7.69 -8.74
C ILE A 87 1.71 -7.63 -10.28
N LYS A 88 2.47 -8.45 -11.01
CA LYS A 88 2.38 -8.54 -12.49
C LYS A 88 0.98 -8.95 -12.94
N ASP A 89 0.40 -9.94 -12.27
CA ASP A 89 -0.96 -10.40 -12.58
C ASP A 89 -2.01 -9.33 -12.28
N CYS A 90 -1.84 -8.58 -11.19
CA CYS A 90 -2.69 -7.43 -10.86
C CYS A 90 -2.61 -6.34 -11.94
N TYR A 91 -1.40 -6.03 -12.39
CA TYR A 91 -1.18 -5.11 -13.51
C TYR A 91 -1.90 -5.59 -14.78
N ALA A 92 -1.71 -6.85 -15.18
CA ALA A 92 -2.32 -7.42 -16.37
C ALA A 92 -3.87 -7.36 -16.31
N ARG A 93 -4.46 -7.68 -15.15
CA ARG A 93 -5.91 -7.54 -14.94
C ARG A 93 -6.39 -6.09 -15.07
N ASN A 94 -5.62 -5.12 -14.56
CA ASN A 94 -5.98 -3.70 -14.68
C ASN A 94 -5.78 -3.17 -16.11
N ALA A 95 -4.76 -3.63 -16.83
CA ALA A 95 -4.54 -3.31 -18.23
C ALA A 95 -5.68 -3.86 -19.11
N ALA A 96 -6.09 -5.11 -18.90
CA ALA A 96 -7.24 -5.71 -19.59
C ALA A 96 -8.57 -4.96 -19.32
N ARG A 97 -8.66 -4.24 -18.19
CA ARG A 97 -9.81 -3.38 -17.83
C ARG A 97 -9.66 -1.94 -18.34
N GLY A 98 -8.62 -1.62 -19.11
CA GLY A 98 -8.37 -0.26 -19.62
C GLY A 98 -7.97 0.76 -18.54
N ARG A 99 -7.51 0.30 -17.37
CA ARG A 99 -7.11 1.18 -16.24
C ARG A 99 -5.65 1.61 -16.31
N MET A 100 -4.83 0.94 -17.11
CA MET A 100 -3.43 1.31 -17.35
C MET A 100 -3.35 2.12 -18.64
N THR A 101 -2.52 3.16 -18.65
CA THR A 101 -2.13 3.86 -19.88
C THR A 101 -1.15 2.97 -20.64
N LEU A 102 -1.64 2.23 -21.64
CA LEU A 102 -0.81 1.49 -22.59
C LEU A 102 -0.10 2.44 -23.57
#